data_AF-A0A250VSH6-F1
#
_entry.id   AF-A0A250VSH6-F1
#
_cell.length_a   1.000
_cell.length_b   1.000
_cell.length_c   1.000
_cell.angle_alpha   90.00
_cell.angle_beta   90.00
_cell.angle_gamma   90.00
#
_symmetry.space_group_name_H-M   'P 1'
#
loop_
_entity.id
_entity.type
_entity.pdbx_description
1 polymer ?
#
loop_
_entity_poly.entity_id
_entity_poly.type
_entity_poly.pdbx_seq_one_letter_code
_entity_poly.pdbx_strand_id
1 'polypeptide(L)'
;METTLKNLRDVPWRELQDSTGSATGIPFLLAAITTGDEATAVAALARLRQRICQYGFVVDQATAATVPFLWELAQLPQVPCRVQVLQLLKSIADARQWESTAVAYPKLLNRRENYVGWEREARRAVRAHRETIQRLLDEPDEELVQAARELASALAD
;
A
#
# COMPACT_ATOMS: atom_id res chain seq x y z
N MET A 1 5.46 -13.44 21.53
CA MET A 1 5.90 -12.56 20.43
C MET A 1 5.23 -13.06 19.17
N GLU A 2 4.08 -12.49 18.79
CA GLU A 2 3.46 -12.82 17.52
C GLU A 2 4.33 -12.28 16.39
N THR A 3 4.74 -13.17 15.48
CA THR A 3 5.43 -12.80 14.24
C THR A 3 4.53 -11.89 13.43
N THR A 4 4.93 -10.64 13.25
CA THR A 4 4.33 -9.68 12.32
C THR A 4 4.58 -10.13 10.88
N LEU A 5 3.65 -9.87 9.95
CA LEU A 5 3.71 -10.31 8.54
C LEU A 5 3.58 -11.83 8.34
N LYS A 6 2.64 -12.46 9.07
CA LYS A 6 2.50 -13.94 9.17
C LYS A 6 2.42 -14.66 7.82
N ASN A 7 1.91 -13.99 6.79
CA ASN A 7 1.65 -14.60 5.48
C ASN A 7 2.56 -14.05 4.37
N LEU A 8 3.66 -13.37 4.73
CA LEU A 8 4.55 -12.73 3.74
C LEU A 8 5.17 -13.75 2.78
N ARG A 9 5.37 -15.00 3.23
CA ARG A 9 5.95 -16.08 2.43
C ARG A 9 4.94 -16.76 1.50
N ASP A 10 3.64 -16.58 1.75
CA ASP A 10 2.57 -17.25 1.01
C ASP A 10 2.24 -16.52 -0.30
N VAL A 11 2.64 -15.25 -0.41
CA VAL A 11 2.48 -14.47 -1.63
C VAL A 11 3.56 -14.88 -2.65
N PRO A 12 3.19 -15.21 -3.90
CA PRO A 12 4.13 -15.61 -4.94
C PRO A 12 4.87 -14.40 -5.53
N TRP A 13 5.69 -13.71 -4.73
CA TRP A 13 6.38 -12.46 -5.11
C TRP A 13 7.23 -12.55 -6.38
N ARG A 14 7.71 -13.75 -6.73
CA ARG A 14 8.48 -13.98 -7.96
C ARG A 14 7.62 -13.90 -9.23
N GLU A 15 6.32 -14.17 -9.10
CA GLU A 15 5.36 -14.16 -10.20
C GLU A 15 4.71 -12.79 -10.39
N LEU A 16 4.79 -11.93 -9.37
CA LEU A 16 4.27 -10.57 -9.39
C LEU A 16 5.32 -9.60 -9.92
N GLN A 17 4.86 -8.60 -10.67
CA GLN A 17 5.69 -7.49 -11.13
C GLN A 17 5.46 -6.20 -10.34
N ASP A 18 6.53 -5.43 -10.22
CA ASP A 18 6.54 -4.05 -9.74
C ASP A 18 7.36 -3.17 -10.70
N SER A 19 7.49 -1.87 -10.40
CA SER A 19 8.20 -0.91 -11.27
C SER A 19 9.67 -1.25 -11.58
N THR A 20 10.26 -2.21 -10.87
CA THR A 20 11.65 -2.67 -11.06
C THR A 20 11.75 -4.10 -11.62
N GLY A 21 10.63 -4.69 -12.03
CA GLY A 21 10.56 -6.08 -12.50
C GLY A 21 9.97 -7.00 -11.45
N SER A 22 10.71 -8.01 -11.00
CA SER A 22 10.22 -8.98 -10.01
C SER A 22 9.96 -8.36 -8.64
N ALA A 23 8.82 -8.69 -8.03
CA ALA A 23 8.41 -8.18 -6.72
C ALA A 23 9.14 -8.84 -5.52
N THR A 24 10.13 -9.68 -5.76
CA THR A 24 10.94 -10.36 -4.72
C THR A 24 11.66 -9.42 -3.75
N GLY A 25 11.82 -8.14 -4.08
CA GLY A 25 12.37 -7.13 -3.18
C GLY A 25 11.40 -6.62 -2.10
N ILE A 26 10.08 -6.76 -2.30
CA ILE A 26 9.05 -6.22 -1.40
C ILE A 26 9.15 -6.82 0.01
N PRO A 27 9.31 -8.14 0.20
CA PRO A 27 9.43 -8.73 1.53
C PRO A 27 10.57 -8.14 2.37
N PHE A 28 11.71 -7.84 1.74
CA PHE A 28 12.87 -7.27 2.44
C PHE A 28 12.60 -5.82 2.88
N LEU A 29 11.88 -5.05 2.08
CA LEU A 29 11.48 -3.69 2.44
C LEU A 29 10.47 -3.69 3.60
N LEU A 30 9.47 -4.57 3.56
CA LEU A 30 8.50 -4.72 4.66
C LEU A 30 9.18 -5.16 5.97
N ALA A 31 10.14 -6.08 5.90
CA ALA A 31 10.93 -6.47 7.06
C ALA A 31 11.75 -5.29 7.61
N ALA A 32 12.43 -4.54 6.74
CA ALA A 32 13.22 -3.37 7.14
C ALA A 32 12.38 -2.25 7.78
N ILE A 33 11.13 -2.06 7.35
CA ILE A 33 10.18 -1.14 8.01
C ILE A 33 9.86 -1.60 9.44
N THR A 34 9.80 -2.91 9.66
CA THR A 34 9.39 -3.48 10.95
C THR A 34 10.54 -3.56 11.96
N THR A 35 11.75 -3.89 11.49
CA THR A 35 12.90 -4.18 12.38
C THR A 35 13.98 -3.11 12.38
N GLY A 36 13.93 -2.16 11.44
CA GLY A 36 14.89 -1.08 11.33
C GLY A 36 14.67 0.01 12.38
N ASP A 37 15.67 0.87 12.56
CA ASP A 37 15.48 2.15 13.23
C ASP A 37 14.60 3.10 12.39
N GLU A 38 14.25 4.25 12.95
CA GLU A 38 13.39 5.24 12.29
C GLU A 38 13.89 5.62 10.90
N ALA A 39 15.18 5.93 10.76
CA ALA A 39 15.77 6.30 9.48
C ALA A 39 15.68 5.16 8.45
N THR A 40 15.98 3.93 8.87
CA THR A 40 15.88 2.74 8.03
C THR A 40 14.44 2.46 7.62
N ALA A 41 13.49 2.58 8.54
CA ALA A 41 12.08 2.32 8.27
C ALA A 41 11.49 3.34 7.30
N VAL A 42 11.81 4.63 7.48
CA VAL A 42 11.40 5.70 6.56
C VAL A 42 12.02 5.50 5.17
N ALA A 43 13.32 5.18 5.09
CA ALA A 43 13.99 4.92 3.82
C ALA A 43 13.44 3.67 3.10
N ALA A 44 13.15 2.61 3.85
CA ALA A 44 12.55 1.38 3.33
C ALA A 44 11.12 1.63 2.81
N LEU A 45 10.31 2.40 3.53
CA LEU A 45 8.98 2.79 3.09
C LEU A 45 9.01 3.67 1.84
N ALA A 46 9.95 4.63 1.77
CA ALA A 46 10.13 5.45 0.58
C ALA A 46 10.47 4.60 -0.66
N ARG A 47 11.37 3.62 -0.50
CA ARG A 47 11.71 2.65 -1.56
C ARG A 47 10.52 1.77 -1.93
N LEU A 48 9.74 1.32 -0.93
CA LEU A 48 8.53 0.53 -1.17
C LEU A 48 7.52 1.32 -1.99
N ARG A 49 7.26 2.58 -1.63
CA ARG A 49 6.39 3.49 -2.37
C ARG A 49 6.81 3.62 -3.84
N GLN A 50 8.10 3.74 -4.14
CA GLN A 50 8.59 3.81 -5.53
C GLN A 50 8.33 2.52 -6.32
N ARG A 51 8.20 1.38 -5.65
CA ARG A 51 7.93 0.08 -6.28
C ARG A 51 6.45 -0.19 -6.49
N ILE A 52 5.57 0.25 -5.59
CA ILE A 52 4.15 -0.14 -5.60
C ILE A 52 3.16 1.02 -5.83
N CYS A 53 3.62 2.27 -5.77
CA CYS A 53 2.77 3.45 -5.93
C CYS A 53 3.62 4.62 -6.45
N GLN A 54 4.28 4.42 -7.59
CA GLN A 54 5.17 5.41 -8.19
C GLN A 54 4.43 6.73 -8.44
N TYR A 55 5.10 7.85 -8.18
CA TYR A 55 4.52 9.20 -8.28
C TYR A 55 3.26 9.46 -7.42
N GLY A 56 2.89 8.52 -6.53
CA GLY A 56 1.71 8.64 -5.66
C GLY A 56 0.38 8.25 -6.29
N PHE A 57 0.37 7.76 -7.53
CA PHE A 57 -0.88 7.34 -8.21
C PHE A 57 -0.68 6.21 -9.23
N VAL A 58 0.56 5.83 -9.56
CA VAL A 58 0.84 4.72 -10.47
C VAL A 58 1.08 3.46 -9.65
N VAL A 59 0.13 2.53 -9.68
CA VAL A 59 0.23 1.24 -8.99
C VAL A 59 0.56 0.12 -9.98
N ASP A 60 1.21 -0.92 -9.46
CA ASP A 60 1.65 -2.08 -10.22
C ASP A 60 0.95 -3.36 -9.75
N GLN A 61 1.21 -4.47 -10.43
CA GLN A 61 0.60 -5.76 -10.14
C GLN A 61 0.80 -6.19 -8.67
N ALA A 62 1.98 -5.94 -8.10
CA ALA A 62 2.30 -6.33 -6.72
C ALA A 62 1.63 -5.45 -5.64
N THR A 63 1.04 -4.31 -6.01
CA THR A 63 0.49 -3.36 -5.04
C THR A 63 -0.64 -3.96 -4.22
N ALA A 64 -1.62 -4.62 -4.88
CA ALA A 64 -2.75 -5.24 -4.18
C ALA A 64 -2.30 -6.28 -3.15
N ALA A 65 -1.29 -7.09 -3.49
CA ALA A 65 -0.73 -8.10 -2.58
C ALA A 65 0.06 -7.48 -1.42
N THR A 66 0.53 -6.23 -1.56
CA THR A 66 1.28 -5.53 -0.52
C THR A 66 0.37 -4.84 0.50
N VAL A 67 -0.83 -4.43 0.10
CA VAL A 67 -1.76 -3.64 0.92
C VAL A 67 -2.10 -4.28 2.28
N PRO A 68 -2.38 -5.59 2.41
CA PRO A 68 -2.66 -6.20 3.71
C PRO A 68 -1.52 -5.99 4.71
N PHE A 69 -0.27 -6.06 4.24
CA PHE A 69 0.90 -5.83 5.08
C PHE A 69 1.08 -4.36 5.47
N LEU A 70 0.69 -3.41 4.60
CA LEU A 70 0.66 -2.00 4.98
C LEU A 70 -0.36 -1.75 6.11
N TRP A 71 -1.53 -2.41 6.07
CA TRP A 71 -2.49 -2.36 7.17
C TRP A 71 -1.95 -2.97 8.46
N GLU A 72 -1.23 -4.10 8.38
CA GLU A 72 -0.54 -4.65 9.54
C GLU A 72 0.46 -3.63 10.11
N LEU A 73 1.34 -3.06 9.29
CA LEU A 73 2.34 -2.07 9.71
C LEU A 73 1.72 -0.85 10.39
N ALA A 74 0.60 -0.34 9.87
CA ALA A 74 -0.10 0.81 10.46
C ALA A 74 -0.64 0.53 11.88
N GLN A 75 -0.89 -0.73 12.22
CA GLN A 75 -1.42 -1.13 13.53
C GLN A 75 -0.36 -1.42 14.58
N LEU A 76 0.92 -1.45 14.20
CA LEU A 76 2.02 -1.83 15.09
C LEU A 76 2.60 -0.58 15.75
N PRO A 77 2.42 -0.38 17.07
CA PRO A 77 2.92 0.83 17.75
C PRO A 77 4.44 1.00 17.66
N GLN A 78 5.19 -0.10 17.49
CA GLN A 78 6.65 -0.07 17.35
C GLN A 78 7.13 0.38 15.96
N VAL A 79 6.25 0.45 14.95
CA VAL A 79 6.64 0.96 13.63
C VAL A 79 6.73 2.48 13.70
N PRO A 80 7.89 3.10 13.40
CA PRO A 80 8.05 4.53 13.60
C PRO A 80 7.39 5.38 12.49
N CYS A 81 7.13 4.81 11.32
CA CYS A 81 6.61 5.53 10.14
C CYS A 81 5.12 5.25 9.84
N ARG A 82 4.30 5.00 10.88
CA ARG A 82 2.87 4.66 10.73
C ARG A 82 2.08 5.71 9.95
N VAL A 83 2.34 7.00 10.20
CA VAL A 83 1.69 8.11 9.49
C VAL A 83 1.94 8.01 7.98
N GLN A 84 3.19 7.79 7.58
CA GLN A 84 3.58 7.66 6.17
C GLN A 84 3.01 6.39 5.53
N VAL A 85 2.82 5.31 6.30
CA VAL A 85 2.12 4.10 5.84
C VAL A 85 0.66 4.41 5.52
N LEU A 86 -0.05 5.17 6.38
CA LEU A 86 -1.43 5.59 6.11
C LEU A 86 -1.54 6.51 4.88
N GLN A 87 -0.58 7.43 4.71
CA GLN A 87 -0.49 8.28 3.51
C GLN A 87 -0.27 7.46 2.22
N LEU A 88 0.51 6.38 2.30
CA LEU A 88 0.69 5.45 1.19
C LEU A 88 -0.60 4.67 0.89
N LEU A 89 -1.30 4.16 1.90
CA LEU A 89 -2.61 3.52 1.73
C LEU A 89 -3.62 4.47 1.08
N LYS A 90 -3.62 5.75 1.47
CA LYS A 90 -4.45 6.79 0.85
C LYS A 90 -4.08 7.00 -0.62
N SER A 91 -2.79 7.14 -0.93
CA SER A 91 -2.31 7.27 -2.32
C SER A 91 -2.79 6.09 -3.20
N ILE A 92 -2.77 4.87 -2.66
CA ILE A 92 -3.27 3.68 -3.36
C ILE A 92 -4.80 3.71 -3.50
N ALA A 93 -5.53 4.15 -2.48
CA ALA A 93 -6.99 4.31 -2.55
C ALA A 93 -7.44 5.33 -3.60
N ASP A 94 -6.65 6.39 -3.79
CA ASP A 94 -6.90 7.49 -4.73
C ASP A 94 -6.42 7.17 -6.16
N ALA A 95 -5.67 6.08 -6.37
CA ALA A 95 -5.12 5.71 -7.68
C ALA A 95 -6.23 5.31 -8.68
N ARG A 96 -6.63 6.28 -9.52
CA ARG A 96 -7.65 6.13 -10.57
C ARG A 96 -7.17 6.64 -11.94
N GLN A 97 -5.86 6.75 -12.13
CA GLN A 97 -5.28 7.39 -13.31
C GLN A 97 -5.55 6.56 -14.57
N TRP A 98 -5.33 5.24 -14.51
CA TRP A 98 -5.57 4.34 -15.62
C TRP A 98 -7.05 4.15 -15.89
N GLU A 99 -7.88 4.05 -14.84
CA GLU A 99 -9.34 4.05 -15.00
C GLU A 99 -9.85 5.31 -15.72
N SER A 100 -9.45 6.49 -15.25
CA SER A 100 -9.87 7.76 -15.86
C SER A 100 -9.38 7.88 -17.30
N THR A 101 -8.14 7.45 -17.57
CA THR A 101 -7.58 7.46 -18.93
C THR A 101 -8.31 6.46 -19.84
N ALA A 102 -8.72 5.29 -19.32
CA ALA A 102 -9.45 4.29 -20.09
C ALA A 102 -10.85 4.74 -20.52
N VAL A 103 -11.48 5.68 -19.82
CA VAL A 103 -12.74 6.33 -20.25
C VAL A 103 -12.51 7.10 -21.57
N ALA A 104 -11.42 7.87 -21.65
CA ALA A 104 -11.07 8.62 -22.86
C ALA A 104 -10.43 7.74 -23.95
N TYR A 105 -9.73 6.67 -23.55
CA TYR A 105 -8.99 5.78 -24.45
C TYR A 105 -9.26 4.30 -24.15
N PRO A 106 -10.42 3.75 -24.56
CA PRO A 106 -10.82 2.37 -24.22
C PRO A 106 -9.86 1.28 -24.69
N LYS A 107 -9.00 1.56 -25.68
CA LYS A 107 -7.96 0.63 -26.15
C LYS A 107 -6.97 0.23 -25.04
N LEU A 108 -6.84 1.01 -23.98
CA LEU A 108 -6.01 0.67 -22.82
C LEU A 108 -6.49 -0.60 -22.10
N LEU A 109 -7.79 -0.92 -22.18
CA LEU A 109 -8.35 -2.14 -21.58
C LEU A 109 -7.84 -3.43 -22.26
N ASN A 110 -7.30 -3.33 -23.48
CA ASN A 110 -6.81 -4.45 -24.28
C ASN A 110 -5.27 -4.56 -24.26
N ARG A 111 -4.59 -3.78 -23.41
CA ARG A 111 -3.14 -3.91 -23.24
C ARG A 111 -2.80 -5.24 -22.54
N ARG A 112 -1.61 -5.76 -22.82
CA ARG A 112 -1.09 -6.97 -22.18
C ARG A 112 -0.96 -6.75 -20.67
N GLU A 113 -0.52 -5.56 -20.28
CA GLU A 113 -0.47 -5.10 -18.90
C GLU A 113 -1.86 -4.57 -18.48
N ASN A 114 -2.47 -5.22 -17.50
CA ASN A 114 -3.82 -4.89 -17.02
C ASN A 114 -3.79 -3.76 -15.97
N TYR A 115 -3.26 -2.59 -16.34
CA TYR A 115 -3.09 -1.46 -15.43
C TYR A 115 -4.38 -1.05 -14.72
N VAL A 116 -5.50 -1.04 -15.46
CA VAL A 116 -6.84 -0.75 -14.90
C VAL A 116 -7.26 -1.81 -13.89
N GLY A 117 -7.00 -3.08 -14.17
CA GLY A 117 -7.25 -4.17 -13.23
C GLY A 117 -6.40 -4.05 -11.97
N TRP A 118 -5.11 -3.70 -12.11
CA TRP A 118 -4.22 -3.52 -10.97
C TRP A 118 -4.65 -2.35 -10.07
N GLU A 119 -5.07 -1.22 -10.65
CA GLU A 119 -5.68 -0.11 -9.90
C GLU A 119 -6.92 -0.55 -9.11
N ARG A 120 -7.83 -1.29 -9.76
CA ARG A 120 -9.05 -1.80 -9.12
C ARG A 120 -8.74 -2.70 -7.96
N GLU A 121 -7.87 -3.69 -8.17
CA GLU A 121 -7.53 -4.67 -7.14
C GLU A 121 -6.78 -4.03 -5.98
N ALA A 122 -5.88 -3.08 -6.25
CA ALA A 122 -5.18 -2.35 -5.19
C ALA A 122 -6.16 -1.54 -4.32
N ARG A 123 -7.09 -0.81 -4.94
CA ARG A 123 -8.13 -0.06 -4.21
C ARG A 123 -9.09 -0.95 -3.45
N ARG A 124 -9.50 -2.07 -4.03
CA ARG A 124 -10.32 -3.08 -3.35
C ARG A 124 -9.61 -3.63 -2.13
N ALA A 125 -8.32 -3.94 -2.24
CA ALA A 125 -7.51 -4.40 -1.11
C ALA A 125 -7.46 -3.36 0.02
N VAL A 126 -7.35 -2.06 -0.30
CA VAL A 126 -7.38 -1.01 0.75
C VAL A 126 -8.74 -0.97 1.44
N ARG A 127 -9.83 -1.01 0.67
CA ARG A 127 -11.21 -0.97 1.21
C ARG A 127 -11.57 -2.21 2.01
N ALA A 128 -10.99 -3.37 1.70
CA ALA A 128 -11.26 -4.63 2.36
C ALA A 128 -10.84 -4.67 3.85
N HIS A 129 -10.02 -3.72 4.30
CA HIS A 129 -9.54 -3.65 5.69
C HIS A 129 -9.91 -2.32 6.38
N ARG A 130 -10.90 -1.60 5.85
CA ARG A 130 -11.33 -0.27 6.33
C ARG A 130 -11.77 -0.27 7.79
N GLU A 131 -12.22 -1.41 8.32
CA GLU A 131 -12.60 -1.58 9.73
C GLU A 131 -11.43 -1.35 10.68
N THR A 132 -10.19 -1.49 10.19
CA THR A 132 -8.98 -1.17 10.95
C THR A 132 -8.88 0.31 11.28
N ILE A 133 -9.50 1.20 10.50
CA ILE A 133 -9.44 2.65 10.70
C ILE A 133 -10.02 3.06 12.04
N GLN A 134 -11.09 2.39 12.51
CA GLN A 134 -11.72 2.73 13.79
C GLN A 134 -10.70 2.66 14.93
N ARG A 135 -9.88 1.60 14.96
CA ARG A 135 -8.83 1.42 15.97
C ARG A 135 -7.73 2.48 15.86
N LEU A 136 -7.41 2.95 14.65
CA LEU A 136 -6.42 4.01 14.44
C LEU A 136 -6.95 5.41 14.83
N LEU A 137 -8.26 5.61 14.79
CA LEU A 137 -8.90 6.86 15.21
C LEU A 137 -8.95 7.02 16.74
N ASP A 138 -8.81 5.92 17.48
CA ASP A 138 -8.78 5.88 18.94
C ASP A 138 -7.35 6.03 19.51
N GLU A 139 -6.34 6.18 18.66
CA GLU A 139 -4.95 6.37 19.06
C GLU A 139 -4.71 7.76 19.69
N PRO A 140 -3.80 7.89 20.65
CA PRO A 140 -3.48 9.18 21.28
C PRO A 140 -2.66 10.11 20.37
N ASP A 141 -2.04 9.58 19.32
CA ASP A 141 -1.22 10.34 18.38
C ASP A 141 -2.10 11.13 17.40
N GLU A 142 -2.11 12.46 17.54
CA GLU A 142 -2.93 13.36 16.73
C GLU A 142 -2.59 13.31 15.22
N GLU A 143 -1.31 13.16 14.87
CA GLU A 143 -0.89 13.08 13.47
C GLU A 143 -1.36 11.77 12.83
N LEU A 144 -1.27 10.67 13.59
CA LEU A 144 -1.78 9.38 13.15
C LEU A 144 -3.30 9.39 12.97
N VAL A 145 -4.03 9.96 13.94
CA VAL A 145 -5.49 10.10 13.86
C VAL A 145 -5.89 10.96 12.66
N GLN A 146 -5.17 12.06 12.41
CA GLN A 146 -5.42 12.90 11.25
C GLN A 146 -5.22 12.14 9.93
N ALA A 147 -4.12 11.40 9.79
CA ALA A 147 -3.88 10.57 8.61
C ALA A 147 -4.94 9.46 8.44
N ALA A 148 -5.42 8.87 9.55
CA ALA A 148 -6.50 7.90 9.53
C ALA A 148 -7.84 8.51 9.08
N ARG A 149 -8.16 9.75 9.48
CA ARG A 149 -9.35 10.49 9.01
C ARG A 149 -9.28 10.77 7.52
N GLU A 150 -8.13 11.21 7.02
CA GLU A 150 -7.92 11.46 5.59
C GLU A 150 -8.08 10.19 4.75
N LEU A 151 -7.56 9.07 5.24
CA LEU A 151 -7.77 7.77 4.62
C LEU A 151 -9.26 7.36 4.67
N ALA A 152 -9.94 7.51 5.81
CA ALA A 152 -11.37 7.24 5.90
C ALA A 152 -12.20 8.02 4.89
N SER A 153 -11.90 9.31 4.72
CA SER A 153 -12.55 10.17 3.72
C SER A 153 -12.36 9.62 2.30
N ALA A 154 -11.12 9.24 1.94
CA ALA A 154 -10.82 8.68 0.62
C ALA A 154 -11.51 7.32 0.34
N LEU A 155 -11.87 6.57 1.39
CA LEU A 155 -12.59 5.31 1.27
C LEU A 155 -14.13 5.47 1.24
N ALA A 156 -14.65 6.66 1.55
CA ALA A 156 -16.07 6.97 1.46
C ALA A 156 -16.51 7.36 0.03
N ASP A 157 -15.59 7.89 -0.78
CA ASP A 157 -15.75 8.22 -2.22
C ASP A 157 -15.63 7.00 -3.15
#